data_AF-A0A0P9UJ06-F1
#
_entry.id   AF-A0A0P9UJ06-F1
#
_cell.length_a   1.000
_cell.length_b   1.000
_cell.length_c   1.000
_cell.angle_alpha   90.00
_cell.angle_beta   90.00
_cell.angle_gamma   90.00
#
_symmetry.space_group_name_H-M   'P 1'
#
loop_
_entity.id
_entity.type
_entity.pdbx_description
1 polymer ?
#
loop_
_entity_poly.entity_id
_entity_poly.type
_entity_poly.pdbx_seq_one_letter_code
_entity_poly.pdbx_strand_id
1 'polypeptide(L)'
;PVPVPLELPDEDQLVEIEEQLFINIPFVFKEFLLTVSDVVYGSLEPVTVTDPQSHTYLPDVAATAWDLGVPRELIPICQDGDDYYCVEEDGTVVLWSAEEELVTEESWESVWHWARDVWLES
;
A
#
# COMPACT_ATOMS: atom_id res chain seq x y z
N PRO A 1 -18.47 -5.66 13.45
CA PRO A 1 -18.96 -5.96 12.08
C PRO A 1 -18.74 -4.76 11.18
N VAL A 2 -17.82 -4.86 10.22
CA VAL A 2 -17.66 -3.85 9.17
C VAL A 2 -18.98 -3.85 8.37
N PRO A 3 -19.74 -2.73 8.31
CA PRO A 3 -21.10 -2.74 7.79
C PRO A 3 -21.20 -3.00 6.27
N VAL A 4 -20.09 -2.86 5.54
CA VAL A 4 -19.98 -3.06 4.09
C VAL A 4 -18.69 -3.84 3.81
N PRO A 5 -18.75 -5.04 3.20
CA PRO A 5 -17.57 -5.75 2.74
C PRO A 5 -16.80 -4.92 1.72
N LEU A 6 -15.47 -4.92 1.81
CA LEU A 6 -14.62 -4.34 0.78
C LEU A 6 -14.71 -5.18 -0.51
N GLU A 7 -14.45 -4.55 -1.65
CA GLU A 7 -14.45 -5.22 -2.96
C GLU A 7 -13.02 -5.34 -3.48
N LEU A 8 -12.70 -6.50 -4.05
CA LEU A 8 -11.47 -6.69 -4.82
C LEU A 8 -11.58 -5.93 -6.15
N PRO A 9 -10.49 -5.29 -6.60
CA PRO A 9 -10.44 -4.69 -7.91
C PRO A 9 -10.31 -5.73 -9.02
N ASP A 10 -10.59 -5.29 -10.25
CA ASP A 10 -10.12 -5.96 -11.47
C ASP A 10 -8.87 -5.30 -12.06
N GLU A 11 -8.34 -5.89 -13.15
CA GLU A 11 -7.14 -5.39 -13.82
C GLU A 11 -7.35 -4.00 -14.45
N ASP A 12 -8.54 -3.70 -14.97
CA ASP A 12 -8.84 -2.42 -15.60
C ASP A 12 -8.81 -1.29 -14.55
N GLN A 13 -9.34 -1.53 -13.35
CA GLN A 13 -9.25 -0.61 -12.23
C GLN A 13 -7.79 -0.35 -11.83
N LEU A 14 -6.92 -1.35 -11.81
CA LEU A 14 -5.50 -1.14 -11.52
C LEU A 14 -4.81 -0.30 -12.59
N VAL A 15 -5.16 -0.46 -13.87
CA VAL A 15 -4.65 0.40 -14.95
C VAL A 15 -5.09 1.85 -14.74
N GLU A 16 -6.35 2.09 -14.37
CA GLU A 16 -6.83 3.45 -14.07
C GLU A 16 -6.05 4.10 -12.91
N ILE A 17 -5.67 3.30 -11.89
CA ILE A 17 -4.87 3.78 -10.77
C ILE A 17 -3.43 4.08 -11.21
N GLU A 18 -2.80 3.21 -12.01
CA GLU A 18 -1.48 3.45 -12.60
C GLU A 18 -1.47 4.75 -13.43
N GLU A 19 -2.53 5.02 -14.20
CA GLU A 19 -2.69 6.25 -14.97
C GLU A 19 -2.87 7.49 -14.08
N GLN A 20 -3.73 7.41 -13.06
CA GLN A 20 -3.95 8.49 -12.09
C GLN A 20 -2.65 8.86 -11.36
N LEU A 21 -1.90 7.84 -10.95
CA LEU A 21 -0.65 7.98 -10.22
C LEU A 21 0.55 8.20 -11.14
N PHE A 22 0.42 8.09 -12.46
CA PHE A 22 1.53 8.21 -13.40
C PHE A 22 2.76 7.35 -13.02
N ILE A 23 2.51 6.15 -12.48
CA ILE A 23 3.51 5.18 -12.01
C ILE A 23 3.03 3.75 -12.29
N ASN A 24 3.95 2.83 -12.58
CA ASN A 24 3.60 1.42 -12.72
C ASN A 24 3.60 0.77 -11.34
N ILE A 25 2.52 0.07 -10.99
CA ILE A 25 2.44 -0.73 -9.77
C ILE A 25 3.25 -2.02 -10.01
N PRO A 26 4.20 -2.35 -9.13
CA PRO A 26 4.99 -3.58 -9.23
C PRO A 26 4.10 -4.82 -9.35
N PHE A 27 4.54 -5.80 -10.15
CA PHE A 27 3.72 -6.99 -10.46
C PHE A 27 3.21 -7.71 -9.20
N VAL A 28 4.09 -7.94 -8.22
CA VAL A 28 3.74 -8.62 -6.96
C VAL A 28 2.76 -7.79 -6.12
N PHE A 29 2.84 -6.46 -6.22
CA PHE A 29 1.89 -5.59 -5.54
C PHE A 29 0.51 -5.59 -6.23
N LYS A 30 0.47 -5.63 -7.57
CA LYS A 30 -0.81 -5.86 -8.29
C LYS A 30 -1.44 -7.19 -7.90
N GLU A 31 -0.65 -8.26 -7.81
CA GLU A 31 -1.13 -9.57 -7.37
C GLU A 31 -1.76 -9.49 -5.97
N PHE A 32 -1.11 -8.79 -5.03
CA PHE A 32 -1.67 -8.54 -3.70
C PHE A 32 -3.00 -7.80 -3.76
N LEU A 33 -3.07 -6.69 -4.52
CA LEU A 33 -4.30 -5.90 -4.65
C LEU A 33 -5.46 -6.71 -5.24
N LEU A 34 -5.19 -7.52 -6.27
CA LEU A 34 -6.21 -8.34 -6.95
C LEU A 34 -6.70 -9.53 -6.13
N THR A 35 -6.01 -9.91 -5.06
CA THR A 35 -6.29 -11.18 -4.36
C THR A 35 -6.69 -11.02 -2.89
N VAL A 36 -6.22 -9.97 -2.21
CA VAL A 36 -6.43 -9.81 -0.76
C VAL A 36 -6.67 -8.37 -0.29
N SER A 37 -6.81 -7.37 -1.17
CA SER A 37 -7.09 -5.99 -0.71
C SER A 37 -8.49 -5.80 -0.14
N ASP A 38 -9.37 -6.80 -0.23
CA ASP A 38 -10.69 -6.81 0.42
C ASP A 38 -10.65 -7.36 1.85
N VAL A 39 -9.50 -7.85 2.30
CA VAL A 39 -9.32 -8.47 3.61
C VAL A 39 -9.10 -7.39 4.67
N VAL A 40 -9.88 -7.46 5.74
CA VAL A 40 -9.69 -6.66 6.96
C VAL A 40 -9.18 -7.59 8.06
N TYR A 41 -7.96 -7.34 8.55
CA TYR A 41 -7.30 -8.18 9.55
C TYR A 41 -6.35 -7.37 10.43
N GLY A 42 -6.24 -7.75 11.72
CA GLY A 42 -5.24 -7.21 12.63
C GLY A 42 -5.46 -5.74 12.98
N SER A 43 -4.35 -5.03 13.20
CA SER A 43 -4.33 -3.60 13.52
C SER A 43 -3.93 -2.69 12.35
N LEU A 44 -3.47 -3.28 11.24
CA LEU A 44 -3.07 -2.57 10.03
C LEU A 44 -4.13 -2.68 8.93
N GLU A 45 -4.30 -1.59 8.18
CA GLU A 45 -5.25 -1.49 7.06
C GLU A 45 -4.49 -1.16 5.77
N PRO A 46 -4.12 -2.17 4.96
CA PRO A 46 -3.45 -1.95 3.69
C PRO A 46 -4.29 -1.11 2.72
N VAL A 47 -3.62 -0.52 1.74
CA VAL A 47 -4.28 0.30 0.72
C VAL A 47 -5.28 -0.52 -0.13
N THR A 48 -6.32 0.17 -0.56
CA THR A 48 -7.39 -0.33 -1.42
C THR A 48 -7.54 0.58 -2.64
N VAL A 49 -8.21 0.12 -3.69
CA VAL A 49 -8.39 0.92 -4.92
C VAL A 49 -9.83 1.01 -5.42
N THR A 50 -10.78 0.35 -4.75
CA THR A 50 -12.15 0.22 -5.23
C THR A 50 -13.10 1.30 -4.71
N ASP A 51 -12.79 1.92 -3.56
CA ASP A 51 -13.59 3.00 -2.98
C ASP A 51 -12.77 4.31 -2.85
N PRO A 52 -12.99 5.31 -3.73
CA PRO A 52 -12.37 6.62 -3.66
C PRO A 52 -12.76 7.47 -2.44
N GLN A 53 -13.66 7.00 -1.58
CA GLN A 53 -13.99 7.65 -0.31
C GLN A 53 -13.35 6.94 0.90
N SER A 54 -12.68 5.81 0.69
CA SER A 54 -11.95 5.11 1.73
C SER A 54 -10.71 5.88 2.15
N HIS A 55 -10.39 5.90 3.45
CA HIS A 55 -9.13 6.46 3.95
C HIS A 55 -7.91 5.65 3.48
N THR A 56 -8.12 4.40 3.06
CA THR A 56 -7.09 3.53 2.45
C THR A 56 -7.02 3.65 0.94
N TYR A 57 -7.72 4.59 0.30
CA TYR A 57 -7.71 4.72 -1.17
C TYR A 57 -6.30 5.09 -1.67
N LEU A 58 -5.67 4.19 -2.43
CA LEU A 58 -4.26 4.26 -2.80
C LEU A 58 -3.86 5.63 -3.41
N PRO A 59 -4.60 6.24 -4.34
CA PRO A 59 -4.25 7.58 -4.84
C PRO A 59 -4.15 8.66 -3.76
N ASP A 60 -5.06 8.66 -2.79
CA ASP A 60 -5.07 9.66 -1.72
C ASP A 60 -3.99 9.38 -0.67
N VAL A 61 -3.77 8.10 -0.34
CA VAL A 61 -2.67 7.67 0.55
C VAL A 61 -1.33 8.01 -0.07
N ALA A 62 -1.13 7.75 -1.37
CA ALA A 62 0.10 8.08 -2.08
C ALA A 62 0.35 9.59 -2.15
N ALA A 63 -0.67 10.39 -2.47
CA ALA A 63 -0.56 11.84 -2.46
C ALA A 63 -0.12 12.36 -1.08
N THR A 64 -0.76 11.86 -0.01
CA THR A 64 -0.43 12.23 1.38
C THR A 64 1.00 11.83 1.76
N ALA A 65 1.39 10.59 1.46
CA ALA A 65 2.73 10.07 1.75
C ALA A 65 3.82 10.87 1.02
N TRP A 66 3.62 11.17 -0.27
CA TRP A 66 4.58 11.94 -1.06
C TRP A 66 4.69 13.40 -0.61
N ASP A 67 3.58 14.02 -0.21
CA ASP A 67 3.58 15.38 0.37
C ASP A 67 4.31 15.42 1.72
N LEU A 68 4.31 14.32 2.48
CA LEU A 68 5.04 14.18 3.75
C LEU A 68 6.54 13.89 3.57
N GLY A 69 6.99 13.51 2.37
CA GLY A 69 8.41 13.32 2.06
C GLY A 69 8.78 11.90 1.63
N VAL A 70 7.84 10.97 1.53
CA VAL A 70 8.09 9.65 0.92
C VAL A 70 8.57 9.85 -0.53
N PRO A 71 9.69 9.23 -0.96
CA PRO A 71 10.17 9.32 -2.32
C PRO A 71 9.11 8.91 -3.36
N ARG A 72 9.04 9.64 -4.47
CA ARG A 72 7.95 9.51 -5.46
C ARG A 72 7.90 8.18 -6.21
N GLU A 73 9.03 7.47 -6.25
CA GLU A 73 9.19 6.13 -6.81
C GLU A 73 8.65 5.03 -5.88
N LEU A 74 8.47 5.32 -4.60
CA LEU A 74 7.92 4.40 -3.62
C LEU A 74 6.40 4.52 -3.57
N ILE A 75 5.70 3.39 -3.66
CA ILE A 75 4.23 3.34 -3.60
C ILE A 75 3.82 2.80 -2.23
N PRO A 76 3.05 3.55 -1.42
CA PRO A 76 2.63 3.06 -0.11
C PRO A 76 1.72 1.83 -0.24
N ILE A 77 2.00 0.81 0.56
CA ILE A 77 1.15 -0.37 0.74
C ILE A 77 0.31 -0.28 2.01
N CYS A 78 0.81 0.38 3.05
CA CYS A 78 0.09 0.56 4.31
C CYS A 78 0.65 1.77 5.07
N GLN A 79 -0.23 2.58 5.62
CA GLN A 79 0.13 3.60 6.62
C GLN A 79 0.11 2.96 8.01
N ASP A 80 1.07 3.31 8.86
CA ASP A 80 1.11 2.93 10.28
C ASP A 80 1.43 4.17 11.13
N GLY A 81 0.39 4.77 11.71
CA GLY A 81 0.52 6.07 12.35
C GLY A 81 0.96 7.15 11.35
N ASP A 82 2.12 7.74 11.57
CA ASP A 82 2.72 8.73 10.66
C ASP A 82 3.72 8.08 9.66
N ASP A 83 4.08 6.82 9.87
CA ASP A 83 5.04 6.07 9.04
C ASP A 83 4.33 5.33 7.90
N TYR A 84 5.10 4.92 6.88
CA TYR A 84 4.57 4.22 5.71
C TYR A 84 5.42 3.01 5.33
N TYR A 85 4.77 1.86 5.23
CA TYR A 85 5.31 0.75 4.45
C TYR A 85 5.11 1.07 2.97
N CYS A 86 6.18 0.99 2.19
CA CYS A 86 6.17 1.33 0.78
C CYS A 86 6.83 0.23 -0.06
N VAL A 87 6.38 0.10 -1.31
CA VAL A 87 6.87 -0.89 -2.27
C VAL A 87 7.78 -0.21 -3.29
N GLU A 88 8.96 -0.77 -3.49
CA GLU A 88 9.92 -0.39 -4.53
C GLU A 88 9.54 -0.98 -5.90
N GLU A 89 10.15 -0.48 -6.98
CA GLU A 89 9.88 -0.93 -8.35
C GLU A 89 10.05 -2.45 -8.57
N ASP A 90 10.96 -3.09 -7.82
CA ASP A 90 11.23 -4.52 -7.91
C ASP A 90 10.31 -5.38 -7.03
N GLY A 91 9.43 -4.76 -6.24
CA GLY A 91 8.49 -5.41 -5.33
C GLY A 91 8.97 -5.56 -3.89
N THR A 92 10.20 -5.15 -3.57
CA THR A 92 10.72 -5.06 -2.20
C THR A 92 9.86 -4.09 -1.40
N VAL A 93 9.58 -4.42 -0.13
CA VAL A 93 8.89 -3.50 0.79
C VAL A 93 9.90 -2.89 1.74
N VAL A 94 9.80 -1.60 1.99
CA VAL A 94 10.61 -0.84 2.95
C VAL A 94 9.72 -0.06 3.90
N LEU A 95 10.26 0.33 5.05
CA LEU A 95 9.58 1.24 5.97
C LEU A 95 10.19 2.65 5.84
N TRP A 96 9.37 3.64 5.51
CA TRP A 96 9.71 5.06 5.61
C TRP A 96 9.20 5.62 6.93
N SER A 97 10.09 6.28 7.69
CA SER A 97 9.77 6.91 8.97
C SER A 97 9.55 8.41 8.80
N ALA A 98 8.42 8.91 9.33
CA ALA A 98 8.14 10.34 9.40
C ALA A 98 8.98 11.06 10.46
N GLU A 99 9.37 10.38 11.54
CA GLU A 99 10.23 10.98 12.57
C GLU A 99 11.64 11.25 12.02
N GLU A 100 12.19 10.31 11.23
CA GLU A 100 13.51 10.45 10.64
C GLU A 100 13.50 11.07 9.23
N GLU A 101 12.32 11.23 8.62
CA GLU A 101 12.08 11.66 7.23
C GLU A 101 12.89 10.84 6.19
N LEU A 102 13.07 9.55 6.45
CA LEU A 102 13.90 8.66 5.60
C LEU A 102 13.42 7.21 5.61
N VAL A 103 13.87 6.46 4.59
CA VAL A 103 13.71 5.00 4.54
C VAL A 103 14.66 4.36 5.54
N THR A 104 14.10 3.58 6.47
CA THR A 104 14.83 2.86 7.51
C THR A 104 15.65 1.69 6.93
N GLU A 105 16.41 0.99 7.78
CA GLU A 105 17.12 -0.24 7.37
C GLU A 105 16.19 -1.46 7.24
N GLU A 106 14.92 -1.34 7.65
CA GLU A 106 13.95 -2.44 7.60
C GLU A 106 13.41 -2.64 6.18
N SER A 107 13.47 -3.89 5.71
CA SER A 107 12.93 -4.29 4.41
C SER A 107 12.45 -5.74 4.39
N TRP A 108 11.53 -6.03 3.47
CA TRP A 108 10.98 -7.35 3.20
C TRP A 108 11.13 -7.67 1.71
N GLU A 109 11.54 -8.90 1.40
CA GLU A 109 11.86 -9.33 0.03
C GLU A 109 10.68 -9.18 -0.96
N SER A 110 9.45 -9.14 -0.46
CA SER A 110 8.27 -8.86 -1.27
C SER A 110 7.08 -8.42 -0.43
N VAL A 111 6.05 -7.91 -1.11
CA VAL A 111 4.73 -7.64 -0.52
C VAL A 111 4.18 -8.83 0.27
N TRP A 112 4.40 -10.07 -0.21
CA TRP A 112 3.95 -11.27 0.49
C TRP A 112 4.73 -11.58 1.77
N HIS A 113 6.02 -11.21 1.83
CA HIS A 113 6.80 -11.31 3.05
C HIS A 113 6.32 -10.30 4.09
N TRP A 114 6.09 -9.06 3.67
CA TRP A 114 5.49 -8.03 4.53
C TRP A 114 4.10 -8.47 5.04
N ALA A 115 3.23 -8.96 4.16
CA ALA A 115 1.90 -9.42 4.56
C ALA A 115 1.97 -10.55 5.60
N ARG A 116 2.89 -11.50 5.43
CA ARG A 116 3.08 -12.62 6.36
C ARG A 116 3.68 -12.21 7.70
N ASP A 117 4.75 -11.43 7.67
CA ASP A 117 5.58 -11.17 8.84
C ASP A 117 5.18 -9.93 9.63
N VAL A 118 4.42 -9.02 9.01
CA VAL A 118 3.94 -7.76 9.61
C VAL A 118 2.43 -7.77 9.72
N TRP A 119 1.71 -7.83 8.59
CA TRP A 119 0.25 -7.66 8.63
C TRP A 119 -0.47 -8.79 9.39
N LEU A 120 -0.13 -10.05 9.11
CA LEU A 120 -0.74 -11.20 9.78
C LEU A 120 -0.34 -11.35 11.27
N GLU A 121 0.74 -10.68 11.69
CA GLU A 121 1.24 -10.67 13.07
C GLU A 121 0.86 -9.40 13.85
N SER A 122 -0.03 -8.56 13.27
CA SER A 122 -0.48 -7.27 13.83
C SER A 122 -1.67 -7.33 14.80
#